data_AF-A0AAD5SJN0-F1
#
_entry.id   AF-A0AAD5SJN0-F1
#
_cell.length_a   1.000
_cell.length_b   1.000
_cell.length_c   1.000
_cell.angle_alpha   90.00
_cell.angle_beta   90.00
_cell.angle_gamma   90.00
#
_symmetry.space_group_name_H-M   'P 1'
#
loop_
_entity.id
_entity.type
_entity.pdbx_description
1 polymer ?
#
loop_
_entity_poly.entity_id
_entity_poly.type
_entity_poly.pdbx_seq_one_letter_code
_entity_poly.pdbx_strand_id
1 'polypeptide(L)'
;MTKESKATTSNGTKRPAESTPATDSVAKKAATAETKSTVAEPKPDANVFEIHLVERFGIPASQVYDLLLDGKRLSEVVGFEISVGKEINKEYKCAGGGSRNLALVPNKLIVQETWSDQDIERATIIIKFTERPAGADCPETSCRTTVDFTQINLTEEKVKLYEPGWRDMFDKIHTALNDKNGIKDKKRTGRNFCHFEIPAKDTTRASKFYADVFGWEIESWGDYCGFRTGPKTADWGWLDGGFTPLPAESKSIPDHATTFAYTPYIEAHPIEEHEEKVKAAGGKVLKAKYSEWWGTVAECLDTEGNRFFLYTEPGK
;
A
#
# COMPACT_ATOMS: atom_id res chain seq x y z
N MET A 1 4.29 17.61 -60.80
CA MET A 1 4.41 17.25 -62.23
C MET A 1 5.22 15.96 -62.25
N THR A 2 4.82 14.79 -62.74
CA THR A 2 3.78 14.35 -63.68
C THR A 2 3.72 12.81 -63.50
N LYS A 3 2.57 12.22 -63.17
CA LYS A 3 1.67 11.43 -64.05
C LYS A 3 2.28 10.10 -64.57
N GLU A 4 1.72 8.96 -64.15
CA GLU A 4 0.78 8.09 -64.92
C GLU A 4 1.54 6.97 -65.68
N SER A 5 1.05 5.76 -65.99
CA SER A 5 -0.18 4.97 -65.77
C SER A 5 0.01 3.62 -66.51
N LYS A 6 -0.58 2.49 -66.07
CA LYS A 6 -1.58 1.59 -66.72
C LYS A 6 -1.10 0.13 -66.55
N ALA A 7 -1.87 -0.84 -66.01
CA ALA A 7 -3.10 -1.51 -66.48
C ALA A 7 -2.81 -2.36 -67.77
N THR A 8 -3.23 -3.63 -68.00
CA THR A 8 -4.42 -4.41 -67.59
C THR A 8 -4.29 -5.89 -68.11
N THR A 9 -5.28 -6.74 -67.77
CA THR A 9 -5.78 -8.01 -68.38
C THR A 9 -5.13 -9.33 -67.92
N SER A 10 -5.79 -10.36 -67.36
CA SER A 10 -7.12 -11.02 -67.45
C SER A 10 -7.27 -12.10 -68.53
N ASN A 11 -7.39 -13.37 -68.11
CA ASN A 11 -8.20 -14.47 -68.67
C ASN A 11 -7.90 -15.72 -67.81
N GLY A 12 -8.82 -16.54 -67.31
CA GLY A 12 -10.23 -16.73 -67.62
C GLY A 12 -10.45 -18.07 -68.34
N THR A 13 -10.52 -19.20 -67.61
CA THR A 13 -11.13 -20.44 -68.13
C THR A 13 -11.79 -21.27 -67.02
N LYS A 14 -13.11 -21.45 -67.12
CA LYS A 14 -14.00 -22.38 -66.38
C LYS A 14 -14.21 -23.62 -67.28
N ARG A 15 -14.24 -24.87 -66.80
CA ARG A 15 -15.38 -25.72 -66.29
C ARG A 15 -15.03 -27.21 -66.65
N PRO A 16 -15.74 -28.29 -66.24
CA PRO A 16 -16.98 -28.40 -65.47
C PRO A 16 -16.98 -29.41 -64.29
N ALA A 17 -18.15 -29.55 -63.69
CA ALA A 17 -18.49 -30.25 -62.44
C ALA A 17 -18.80 -31.74 -62.64
N GLU A 18 -18.65 -32.51 -61.55
CA GLU A 18 -19.28 -33.82 -61.34
C GLU A 18 -19.90 -33.89 -59.95
N SER A 19 -21.03 -34.60 -59.87
CA SER A 19 -22.04 -34.61 -58.82
C SER A 19 -21.93 -35.82 -57.88
N THR A 20 -21.92 -35.58 -56.56
CA THR A 20 -22.58 -36.28 -55.40
C THR A 20 -22.72 -37.83 -55.38
N PRO A 21 -22.53 -38.50 -54.22
CA PRO A 21 -23.54 -38.43 -53.16
C PRO A 21 -23.04 -38.33 -51.71
N ALA A 22 -23.97 -37.87 -50.88
CA ALA A 22 -23.88 -37.63 -49.46
C ALA A 22 -23.63 -38.91 -48.63
N THR A 23 -22.88 -38.76 -47.56
CA THR A 23 -22.96 -39.62 -46.36
C THR A 23 -23.04 -38.72 -45.14
N ASP A 24 -24.19 -38.74 -44.50
CA ASP A 24 -24.43 -38.19 -43.18
C ASP A 24 -23.48 -38.84 -42.16
N SER A 25 -22.68 -38.03 -41.46
CA SER A 25 -22.11 -38.42 -40.17
C SER A 25 -22.10 -37.23 -39.22
N VAL A 26 -23.11 -37.24 -38.35
CA VAL A 26 -23.30 -36.52 -37.10
C VAL A 26 -22.03 -35.88 -36.53
N ALA A 27 -21.87 -34.56 -36.75
CA ALA A 27 -20.89 -33.75 -36.02
C ALA A 27 -21.55 -33.15 -34.77
N LYS A 28 -21.21 -33.68 -33.60
CA LYS A 28 -21.50 -33.05 -32.30
C LYS A 28 -20.82 -31.67 -32.25
N LYS A 29 -21.62 -30.60 -32.20
CA LYS A 29 -21.19 -29.25 -31.81
C LYS A 29 -20.70 -29.29 -30.36
N ALA A 30 -19.38 -29.23 -30.15
CA ALA A 30 -18.83 -28.70 -28.91
C ALA A 30 -18.80 -27.17 -29.07
N ALA A 31 -19.78 -26.49 -28.47
CA ALA A 31 -19.76 -25.04 -28.36
C ALA A 31 -18.64 -24.65 -27.40
N THR A 32 -17.56 -24.08 -27.92
CA THR A 32 -16.61 -23.29 -27.13
C THR A 32 -17.35 -22.07 -26.59
N ALA A 33 -17.76 -22.14 -25.33
CA ALA A 33 -18.22 -20.98 -24.59
C ALA A 33 -16.99 -20.09 -24.31
N GLU A 34 -16.69 -19.19 -25.25
CA GLU A 34 -15.87 -18.02 -24.95
C GLU A 34 -16.60 -17.23 -23.86
N THR A 35 -16.10 -17.34 -22.63
CA THR A 35 -16.60 -16.56 -21.50
C THR A 35 -16.08 -15.15 -21.71
N LYS A 36 -16.89 -14.29 -22.35
CA LYS A 36 -16.63 -12.86 -22.44
C LYS A 36 -16.49 -12.32 -21.01
N SER A 37 -15.26 -12.01 -20.61
CA SER A 37 -14.99 -11.17 -19.46
C SER A 37 -15.53 -9.78 -19.77
N THR A 38 -16.70 -9.47 -19.24
CA THR A 38 -17.20 -8.09 -19.21
C THR A 38 -16.49 -7.39 -18.07
N VAL A 39 -15.46 -6.61 -18.40
CA VAL A 39 -14.90 -5.62 -17.48
C VAL A 39 -16.03 -4.65 -17.16
N ALA A 40 -16.51 -4.64 -15.91
CA ALA A 40 -17.45 -3.63 -15.46
C ALA A 40 -16.78 -2.26 -15.58
N GLU A 41 -17.47 -1.28 -16.16
CA GLU A 41 -16.94 0.09 -16.21
C GLU A 41 -16.72 0.61 -14.78
N PRO A 42 -15.57 1.22 -14.48
CA PRO A 42 -15.31 1.76 -13.16
C PRO A 42 -16.33 2.85 -12.85
N LYS A 43 -17.00 2.75 -11.70
CA LYS A 43 -17.82 3.86 -11.18
C LYS A 43 -16.89 5.05 -10.96
N PRO A 44 -17.14 6.21 -11.56
CA PRO A 44 -16.35 7.40 -11.29
C PRO A 44 -16.66 7.86 -9.86
N ASP A 45 -15.62 8.24 -9.12
CA ASP A 45 -15.67 8.96 -7.83
C ASP A 45 -15.96 8.17 -6.53
N ALA A 46 -15.71 6.87 -6.47
CA ALA A 46 -15.57 6.20 -5.17
C ALA A 46 -14.13 6.38 -4.65
N ASN A 47 -13.96 6.99 -3.47
CA ASN A 47 -12.67 6.98 -2.77
C ASN A 47 -12.26 5.53 -2.52
N VAL A 48 -11.15 5.12 -3.13
CA VAL A 48 -10.60 3.78 -3.00
C VAL A 48 -9.50 3.79 -1.95
N PHE A 49 -9.57 2.85 -1.02
CA PHE A 49 -8.62 2.68 0.06
C PHE A 49 -7.83 1.38 -0.12
N GLU A 50 -6.74 1.27 0.63
CA GLU A 50 -5.89 0.07 0.68
C GLU A 50 -5.55 -0.30 2.12
N ILE A 51 -5.27 -1.58 2.33
CA ILE A 51 -4.57 -2.09 3.51
C ILE A 51 -3.14 -2.37 3.09
N HIS A 52 -2.17 -1.87 3.83
CA HIS A 52 -0.76 -2.15 3.62
C HIS A 52 -0.10 -2.57 4.95
N LEU A 53 0.50 -3.77 4.97
CA LEU A 53 1.18 -4.35 6.12
C LEU A 53 2.58 -4.79 5.69
N VAL A 54 3.59 -4.49 6.51
CA VAL A 54 4.99 -4.85 6.23
C VAL A 54 5.52 -5.75 7.35
N GLU A 55 5.43 -7.05 7.14
CA GLU A 55 5.89 -8.05 8.10
C GLU A 55 7.34 -8.41 7.84
N ARG A 56 8.16 -8.48 8.88
CA ARG A 56 9.57 -8.86 8.75
C ARG A 56 9.84 -10.13 9.51
N PHE A 57 10.34 -11.13 8.81
CA PHE A 57 10.61 -12.45 9.33
C PHE A 57 12.11 -12.71 9.51
N GLY A 58 12.49 -13.37 10.60
CA GLY A 58 13.86 -13.87 10.83
C GLY A 58 14.22 -15.11 10.01
N ILE A 59 13.30 -15.60 9.19
CA ILE A 59 13.38 -16.86 8.44
C ILE A 59 13.36 -16.62 6.92
N PRO A 60 13.79 -17.59 6.09
CA PRO A 60 13.72 -17.49 4.62
C PRO A 60 12.29 -17.32 4.09
N ALA A 61 12.15 -16.64 2.96
CA ALA A 61 10.86 -16.38 2.32
C ALA A 61 10.12 -17.66 1.95
N SER A 62 10.85 -18.73 1.64
CA SER A 62 10.25 -20.03 1.32
C SER A 62 9.37 -20.57 2.45
N GLN A 63 9.75 -20.39 3.71
CA GLN A 63 8.97 -20.92 4.83
C GLN A 63 7.62 -20.21 4.97
N VAL A 64 7.60 -18.88 4.75
CA VAL A 64 6.37 -18.08 4.81
C VAL A 64 5.51 -18.36 3.57
N TYR A 65 6.14 -18.40 2.39
CA TYR A 65 5.48 -18.71 1.12
C TYR A 65 4.82 -20.10 1.14
N ASP A 66 5.54 -21.12 1.60
CA ASP A 66 5.04 -22.49 1.68
C ASP A 66 3.87 -22.62 2.67
N LEU A 67 3.91 -21.90 3.80
CA LEU A 67 2.79 -21.89 4.75
C LEU A 67 1.55 -21.22 4.14
N LEU A 68 1.69 -20.09 3.46
CA LEU A 68 0.58 -19.39 2.81
C LEU A 68 -0.07 -20.22 1.70
N LEU A 69 0.67 -21.15 1.08
CA LEU A 69 0.16 -22.08 0.08
C LEU A 69 -0.24 -23.47 0.62
N ASP A 70 -0.11 -23.71 1.93
CA ASP A 70 -0.53 -24.95 2.57
C ASP A 70 -1.84 -24.73 3.34
N GLY A 71 -2.97 -24.92 2.66
CA GLY A 71 -4.29 -24.70 3.26
C GLY A 71 -4.55 -25.48 4.53
N LYS A 72 -4.01 -26.70 4.66
CA LYS A 72 -4.17 -27.50 5.88
C LYS A 72 -3.42 -26.86 7.04
N ARG A 73 -2.12 -26.58 6.86
CA ARG A 73 -1.29 -25.95 7.90
C ARG A 73 -1.81 -24.55 8.22
N LEU A 74 -2.18 -23.77 7.21
CA LEU A 74 -2.71 -22.43 7.41
C LEU A 74 -4.03 -22.45 8.18
N SER A 75 -4.93 -23.41 7.89
CA SER A 75 -6.17 -23.59 8.67
C SER A 75 -5.90 -23.86 10.15
N GLU A 76 -4.93 -24.73 10.44
CA GLU A 76 -4.50 -25.04 11.81
C GLU A 76 -3.92 -23.79 12.51
N VAL A 77 -3.18 -22.96 11.78
CA VAL A 77 -2.59 -21.71 12.30
C VAL A 77 -3.64 -20.66 12.60
N VAL A 78 -4.60 -20.43 11.69
CA VAL A 78 -5.57 -19.33 11.84
C VAL A 78 -6.78 -19.69 12.69
N GLY A 79 -7.10 -20.99 12.81
CA GLY A 79 -8.21 -21.51 13.60
C GLY A 79 -9.55 -21.60 12.87
N PHE A 80 -9.56 -21.53 11.53
CA PHE A 80 -10.74 -21.72 10.68
C PHE A 80 -10.34 -22.37 9.35
N GLU A 81 -11.31 -22.96 8.65
CA GLU A 81 -11.03 -23.71 7.42
C GLU A 81 -10.63 -22.79 6.26
N ILE A 82 -9.49 -23.10 5.66
CA ILE A 82 -8.94 -22.49 4.47
C ILE A 82 -8.65 -23.57 3.43
N SER A 83 -9.20 -23.38 2.22
CA SER A 83 -8.82 -24.14 1.04
C SER A 83 -7.91 -23.29 0.16
N VAL A 84 -6.79 -23.86 -0.31
CA VAL A 84 -5.82 -23.13 -1.14
C VAL A 84 -5.58 -23.85 -2.46
N GLY A 85 -5.96 -23.18 -3.55
CA GLY A 85 -5.49 -23.52 -4.89
C GLY A 85 -4.01 -23.21 -5.04
N LYS A 86 -3.20 -24.18 -5.46
CA LYS A 86 -1.74 -24.02 -5.61
C LYS A 86 -1.29 -23.61 -7.03
N GLU A 87 -2.25 -23.36 -7.92
CA GLU A 87 -2.01 -23.00 -9.31
C GLU A 87 -2.71 -21.69 -9.65
N ILE A 88 -2.27 -21.05 -10.75
CA ILE A 88 -2.95 -19.88 -11.32
C ILE A 88 -4.38 -20.28 -11.69
N ASN A 89 -5.32 -19.35 -11.49
CA ASN A 89 -6.77 -19.50 -11.64
C ASN A 89 -7.46 -20.47 -10.67
N LYS A 90 -6.72 -21.13 -9.76
CA LYS A 90 -7.35 -21.90 -8.69
C LYS A 90 -7.74 -20.98 -7.54
N GLU A 91 -8.77 -21.40 -6.82
CA GLU A 91 -9.41 -20.60 -5.80
C GLU A 91 -8.77 -20.84 -4.43
N TYR A 92 -8.63 -19.76 -3.68
CA TYR A 92 -8.47 -19.73 -2.24
C TYR A 92 -9.85 -19.49 -1.63
N LYS A 93 -10.25 -20.25 -0.62
CA LYS A 93 -11.55 -20.10 0.04
C LYS A 93 -11.36 -20.03 1.54
N CYS A 94 -12.04 -19.08 2.17
CA CYS A 94 -12.15 -18.95 3.62
C CYS A 94 -13.59 -18.58 3.98
N ALA A 95 -13.95 -18.67 5.25
CA ALA A 95 -15.32 -18.36 5.68
C ALA A 95 -15.73 -16.92 5.28
N GLY A 96 -16.75 -16.78 4.43
CA GLY A 96 -17.34 -15.51 4.03
C GLY A 96 -16.74 -14.83 2.78
N GLY A 97 -15.83 -15.50 2.06
CA GLY A 97 -15.30 -14.97 0.81
C GLY A 97 -14.30 -15.89 0.11
N GLY A 98 -13.88 -15.49 -1.07
CA GLY A 98 -12.96 -16.24 -1.90
C GLY A 98 -11.96 -15.35 -2.62
N SER A 99 -10.87 -15.96 -3.06
CA SER A 99 -9.96 -15.33 -3.99
C SER A 99 -9.50 -16.31 -5.06
N ARG A 100 -8.96 -15.78 -6.15
CA ARG A 100 -8.40 -16.55 -7.25
C ARG A 100 -6.99 -16.08 -7.52
N ASN A 101 -6.06 -17.03 -7.62
CA ASN A 101 -4.68 -16.69 -7.93
C ASN A 101 -4.56 -16.15 -9.35
N LEU A 102 -4.05 -14.93 -9.48
CA LEU A 102 -3.68 -14.32 -10.77
C LEU A 102 -2.20 -14.57 -11.09
N ALA A 103 -1.34 -14.57 -10.07
CA ALA A 103 0.09 -14.86 -10.23
C ALA A 103 0.65 -15.54 -8.97
N LEU A 104 1.52 -16.53 -9.19
CA LEU A 104 2.29 -17.22 -8.15
C LEU A 104 3.73 -17.32 -8.63
N VAL A 105 4.62 -16.55 -8.02
CA VAL A 105 6.06 -16.61 -8.26
C VAL A 105 6.72 -17.14 -6.99
N PRO A 106 7.29 -18.35 -7.00
CA PRO A 106 7.85 -18.98 -5.82
C PRO A 106 8.78 -18.05 -5.03
N ASN A 107 8.49 -17.91 -3.73
CA ASN A 107 9.27 -17.12 -2.76
C ASN A 107 9.39 -15.62 -3.10
N LYS A 108 8.59 -15.10 -4.02
CA LYS A 108 8.71 -13.71 -4.53
C LYS A 108 7.38 -12.98 -4.57
N LEU A 109 6.32 -13.63 -5.02
CA LEU A 109 5.05 -12.94 -5.29
C LEU A 109 3.85 -13.88 -5.23
N ILE A 110 2.77 -13.41 -4.60
CA ILE A 110 1.41 -13.95 -4.71
C ILE A 110 0.49 -12.79 -5.09
N VAL A 111 -0.31 -12.95 -6.14
CA VAL A 111 -1.34 -11.98 -6.54
C VAL A 111 -2.67 -12.70 -6.63
N GLN A 112 -3.68 -12.17 -5.96
CA GLN A 112 -5.02 -12.76 -5.90
C GLN A 112 -6.09 -11.72 -6.17
N GLU A 113 -7.05 -12.08 -6.99
CA GLU A 113 -8.31 -11.35 -7.13
C GLU A 113 -9.29 -11.87 -6.09
N THR A 114 -9.83 -10.99 -5.25
CA THR A 114 -10.71 -11.33 -4.13
C THR A 114 -12.15 -10.87 -4.39
N TRP A 115 -13.10 -11.59 -3.81
CA TRP A 115 -14.52 -11.24 -3.74
C TRP A 115 -15.08 -11.69 -2.40
N SER A 116 -16.14 -11.03 -1.94
CA SER A 116 -16.97 -11.54 -0.84
C SER A 116 -18.23 -12.17 -1.43
N ASP A 117 -18.84 -13.11 -0.71
CA ASP A 117 -20.07 -13.78 -1.16
C ASP A 117 -21.27 -12.81 -1.30
N GLN A 118 -21.13 -11.57 -0.82
CA GLN A 118 -22.16 -10.54 -0.77
C GLN A 118 -21.91 -9.36 -1.70
N ASP A 119 -20.79 -9.31 -2.44
CA ASP A 119 -20.37 -8.11 -3.16
C ASP A 119 -19.80 -8.37 -4.57
N ILE A 120 -20.05 -7.44 -5.49
CA ILE A 120 -19.61 -7.48 -6.90
C ILE A 120 -18.24 -6.78 -7.06
N GLU A 121 -17.86 -5.93 -6.11
CA GLU A 121 -16.62 -5.16 -6.17
C GLU A 121 -15.40 -6.03 -5.84
N ARG A 122 -14.56 -6.26 -6.85
CA ARG A 122 -13.35 -7.09 -6.74
C ARG A 122 -12.19 -6.30 -6.15
N ALA A 123 -11.62 -6.78 -5.06
CA ALA A 123 -10.37 -6.27 -4.50
C ALA A 123 -9.18 -7.12 -4.95
N THR A 124 -7.96 -6.59 -4.86
CA THR A 124 -6.74 -7.34 -5.24
C THR A 124 -5.80 -7.42 -4.06
N ILE A 125 -5.37 -8.63 -3.71
CA ILE A 125 -4.30 -8.90 -2.76
C ILE A 125 -2.99 -9.09 -3.53
N ILE A 126 -1.94 -8.43 -3.05
CA ILE A 126 -0.58 -8.53 -3.54
C ILE A 126 0.30 -8.84 -2.32
N ILE A 127 1.06 -9.93 -2.38
CA ILE A 127 2.01 -10.32 -1.34
C ILE A 127 3.38 -10.44 -1.99
N LYS A 128 4.27 -9.50 -1.71
CA LYS A 128 5.65 -9.47 -2.23
C LYS A 128 6.60 -9.94 -1.14
N PHE A 129 7.55 -10.78 -1.53
CA PHE A 129 8.58 -11.31 -0.64
C PHE A 129 9.93 -10.75 -1.08
N THR A 130 10.63 -10.11 -0.15
CA THR A 130 11.97 -9.56 -0.37
C THR A 130 12.93 -10.20 0.62
N GLU A 131 13.81 -11.06 0.14
CA GLU A 131 14.90 -11.60 0.96
C GLU A 131 16.10 -10.65 0.96
N ARG A 132 16.66 -10.41 2.14
CA ARG A 132 17.94 -9.74 2.29
C ARG A 132 19.05 -10.80 2.34
N PRO A 133 20.09 -10.72 1.48
CA PRO A 133 21.22 -11.64 1.55
C PRO A 133 21.93 -11.55 2.90
N ALA A 134 22.35 -12.69 3.46
CA ALA A 134 23.25 -12.70 4.60
C ALA A 134 24.60 -12.09 4.17
N GLY A 135 25.12 -11.12 4.94
CA GLY A 135 26.35 -10.39 4.60
C GLY A 135 26.85 -9.57 5.79
N ALA A 136 28.06 -9.01 5.69
CA ALA A 136 28.81 -8.40 6.80
C ALA A 136 28.04 -7.31 7.60
N ASP A 137 27.09 -6.63 6.97
CA ASP A 137 26.26 -5.57 7.60
C ASP A 137 24.90 -6.08 8.13
N CYS A 138 24.61 -7.38 7.98
CA CYS A 138 23.36 -8.01 8.37
C CYS A 138 23.67 -9.13 9.36
N PRO A 139 23.71 -8.84 10.68
CA PRO A 139 23.96 -9.86 11.70
C PRO A 139 22.99 -11.04 11.52
N GLU A 140 23.41 -12.27 11.82
CA GLU A 140 22.54 -13.47 11.76
C GLU A 140 21.25 -13.35 12.60
N THR A 141 21.18 -12.35 13.48
CA THR A 141 20.04 -12.00 14.34
C THR A 141 19.06 -10.98 13.71
N SER A 142 19.32 -10.46 12.52
CA SER A 142 18.48 -9.47 11.84
C SER A 142 17.45 -10.12 10.91
N CYS A 143 16.31 -9.44 10.66
CA CYS A 143 15.25 -9.98 9.81
C CYS A 143 15.77 -10.32 8.40
N ARG A 144 15.47 -11.53 7.94
CA ARG A 144 15.92 -12.09 6.66
C ARG A 144 14.95 -11.85 5.51
N THR A 145 13.65 -11.86 5.80
CA THR A 145 12.60 -11.71 4.80
C THR A 145 11.68 -10.55 5.16
N THR A 146 11.34 -9.72 4.19
CA THR A 146 10.23 -8.77 4.29
C THR A 146 9.08 -9.29 3.44
N VAL A 147 7.87 -9.29 4.01
CA VAL A 147 6.62 -9.63 3.35
C VAL A 147 5.77 -8.36 3.31
N ASP A 148 5.68 -7.76 2.13
CA ASP A 148 4.81 -6.61 1.87
C ASP A 148 3.44 -7.15 1.42
N PHE A 149 2.45 -6.99 2.28
CA PHE A 149 1.06 -7.36 2.01
C PHE A 149 0.26 -6.10 1.69
N THR A 150 -0.35 -6.06 0.51
CA THR A 150 -1.23 -4.98 0.09
C THR A 150 -2.57 -5.55 -0.37
N GLN A 151 -3.67 -4.99 0.12
CA GLN A 151 -5.00 -5.21 -0.44
C GLN A 151 -5.56 -3.88 -0.95
N ILE A 152 -5.71 -3.76 -2.27
CA ILE A 152 -6.20 -2.57 -2.96
C ILE A 152 -7.66 -2.73 -3.41
N ASN A 153 -8.29 -1.61 -3.76
CA ASN A 153 -9.68 -1.54 -4.21
C ASN A 153 -10.71 -1.82 -3.10
N LEU A 154 -10.49 -1.23 -1.92
CA LEU A 154 -11.37 -1.34 -0.75
C LEU A 154 -12.15 -0.05 -0.48
N THR A 155 -13.29 -0.19 0.20
CA THR A 155 -13.97 0.93 0.86
C THR A 155 -13.41 1.14 2.27
N GLU A 156 -13.59 2.32 2.86
CA GLU A 156 -13.12 2.61 4.23
C GLU A 156 -13.68 1.64 5.27
N GLU A 157 -14.96 1.26 5.15
CA GLU A 157 -15.62 0.29 6.04
C GLU A 157 -14.96 -1.10 5.95
N LYS A 158 -14.59 -1.53 4.74
CA LYS A 158 -13.88 -2.80 4.52
C LYS A 158 -12.47 -2.75 5.10
N VAL A 159 -11.77 -1.62 5.02
CA VAL A 159 -10.46 -1.46 5.67
C VAL A 159 -10.59 -1.68 7.17
N LYS A 160 -11.54 -1.01 7.82
CA LYS A 160 -11.81 -1.16 9.26
C LYS A 160 -12.18 -2.59 9.65
N LEU A 161 -12.89 -3.30 8.78
CA LEU A 161 -13.30 -4.69 9.00
C LEU A 161 -12.16 -5.71 8.79
N TYR A 162 -11.38 -5.57 7.72
CA TYR A 162 -10.41 -6.59 7.30
C TYR A 162 -9.02 -6.41 7.90
N GLU A 163 -8.54 -5.17 8.10
CA GLU A 163 -7.18 -4.92 8.60
C GLU A 163 -6.88 -5.64 9.92
N PRO A 164 -7.77 -5.62 10.94
CA PRO A 164 -7.52 -6.34 12.19
C PRO A 164 -7.37 -7.85 11.99
N GLY A 165 -8.15 -8.44 11.07
CA GLY A 165 -8.08 -9.87 10.75
C GLY A 165 -6.77 -10.25 10.04
N TRP A 166 -6.28 -9.40 9.12
CA TRP A 166 -4.99 -9.62 8.47
C TRP A 166 -3.82 -9.54 9.47
N ARG A 167 -3.85 -8.56 10.39
CA ARG A 167 -2.84 -8.45 11.45
C ARG A 167 -2.84 -9.69 12.36
N ASP A 168 -4.02 -10.15 12.79
CA ASP A 168 -4.15 -11.39 13.59
C ASP A 168 -3.61 -12.62 12.85
N MET A 169 -3.89 -12.73 11.54
CA MET A 169 -3.36 -13.82 10.71
C MET A 169 -1.82 -13.81 10.71
N PHE A 170 -1.18 -12.66 10.45
CA PHE A 170 0.27 -12.57 10.44
C PHE A 170 0.89 -12.79 11.83
N ASP A 171 0.23 -12.33 12.89
CA ASP A 171 0.62 -12.61 14.27
C ASP A 171 0.66 -14.11 14.58
N LYS A 172 -0.35 -14.84 14.12
CA LYS A 172 -0.42 -16.31 14.23
C LYS A 172 0.64 -16.99 13.36
N ILE A 173 0.89 -16.49 12.15
CA ILE A 173 1.95 -17.00 11.26
C ILE A 173 3.33 -16.86 11.92
N HIS A 174 3.67 -15.69 12.47
CA HIS A 174 4.93 -15.50 13.22
C HIS A 174 5.07 -16.52 14.36
N THR A 175 3.98 -16.75 15.10
CA THR A 175 3.95 -17.69 16.22
C THR A 175 4.15 -19.13 15.75
N ALA A 176 3.42 -19.53 14.71
CA ALA A 176 3.47 -20.89 14.16
C ALA A 176 4.82 -21.23 13.53
N LEU A 177 5.50 -20.24 12.95
CA LEU A 177 6.84 -20.39 12.40
C LEU A 177 7.95 -20.24 13.46
N ASN A 178 7.59 -20.04 14.73
CA ASN A 178 8.53 -19.84 15.84
C ASN A 178 9.58 -18.77 15.52
N ASP A 179 9.15 -17.68 14.88
CA ASP A 179 10.04 -16.64 14.38
C ASP A 179 10.46 -15.68 15.50
N LYS A 180 11.53 -16.07 16.21
CA LYS A 180 12.05 -15.33 17.37
C LYS A 180 12.64 -13.96 17.01
N ASN A 181 13.06 -13.77 15.77
CA ASN A 181 13.70 -12.54 15.28
C ASN A 181 12.77 -11.73 14.36
N GLY A 182 11.49 -12.12 14.27
CA GLY A 182 10.49 -11.42 13.49
C GLY A 182 10.15 -10.05 14.08
N ILE A 183 9.99 -9.06 13.22
CA ILE A 183 9.41 -7.77 13.57
C ILE A 183 8.04 -7.70 12.92
N LYS A 184 7.03 -7.84 13.77
CA LYS A 184 5.62 -7.72 13.41
C LYS A 184 5.28 -6.30 12.97
N ASP A 185 4.42 -6.14 11.97
CA ASP A 185 3.79 -4.87 11.68
C ASP A 185 2.79 -4.53 12.78
N LYS A 186 3.27 -3.88 13.83
CA LYS A 186 2.40 -3.29 14.85
C LYS A 186 1.87 -1.97 14.30
N LYS A 187 0.57 -1.70 14.49
CA LYS A 187 0.02 -0.34 14.32
C LYS A 187 0.88 0.62 15.16
N ARG A 188 1.74 1.39 14.49
CA ARG A 188 2.86 2.07 15.17
C ARG A 188 2.39 3.39 15.77
N THR A 189 1.69 3.34 16.90
CA THR A 189 1.52 4.56 17.70
C THR A 189 2.88 4.92 18.33
N GLY A 190 3.34 6.17 18.22
CA GLY A 190 4.50 6.66 18.99
C GLY A 190 5.88 6.66 18.32
N ARG A 191 6.04 6.32 17.03
CA ARG A 191 7.39 6.11 16.43
C ARG A 191 7.68 6.76 15.08
N ASN A 192 6.65 7.06 14.29
CA ASN A 192 6.85 7.51 12.92
C ASN A 192 6.77 9.03 12.86
N PHE A 193 7.71 9.66 12.14
CA PHE A 193 7.42 10.97 11.57
C PHE A 193 6.22 10.80 10.64
N CYS A 194 5.16 11.54 10.90
CA CYS A 194 3.90 11.42 10.18
C CYS A 194 3.55 12.67 9.37
N HIS A 195 4.14 13.82 9.70
CA HIS A 195 3.94 15.07 8.98
C HIS A 195 5.15 15.99 9.16
N PHE A 196 5.38 16.90 8.22
CA PHE A 196 6.40 17.93 8.34
C PHE A 196 5.86 19.29 7.97
N GLU A 197 6.15 20.28 8.80
CA GLU A 197 5.89 21.69 8.49
C GLU A 197 7.16 22.37 8.01
N ILE A 198 7.06 23.02 6.85
CA ILE A 198 8.10 23.84 6.25
C ILE A 198 7.67 25.31 6.40
N PRO A 199 8.26 26.07 7.34
CA PRO A 199 7.89 27.47 7.50
C PRO A 199 8.23 28.28 6.23
N ALA A 200 7.29 29.09 5.76
CA ALA A 200 7.48 29.93 4.59
C ALA A 200 6.88 31.34 4.79
N LYS A 201 7.58 32.36 4.29
CA LYS A 201 7.03 33.73 4.20
C LYS A 201 5.92 33.84 3.14
N ASP A 202 6.06 33.04 2.10
CA ASP A 202 5.16 32.94 0.96
C ASP A 202 5.08 31.46 0.62
N THR A 203 3.98 30.84 1.03
CA THR A 203 3.72 29.39 0.93
C THR A 203 3.51 28.97 -0.51
N THR A 204 2.89 29.83 -1.34
CA THR A 204 2.69 29.58 -2.78
C THR A 204 4.03 29.56 -3.53
N ARG A 205 4.90 30.55 -3.26
CA ARG A 205 6.24 30.59 -3.86
C ARG A 205 7.10 29.41 -3.40
N ALA A 206 7.03 29.07 -2.11
CA ALA A 206 7.79 27.95 -1.56
C ALA A 206 7.30 26.62 -2.15
N SER A 207 6.00 26.35 -2.16
CA SER A 207 5.45 25.10 -2.68
C SER A 207 5.79 24.89 -4.15
N LYS A 208 5.74 25.95 -4.97
CA LYS A 208 6.18 25.91 -6.36
C LYS A 208 7.65 25.48 -6.50
N PHE A 209 8.55 25.96 -5.65
CA PHE A 209 9.95 25.54 -5.69
C PHE A 209 10.09 24.03 -5.47
N TYR A 210 9.42 23.46 -4.45
CA TYR A 210 9.53 22.02 -4.19
C TYR A 210 8.85 21.18 -5.28
N ALA A 211 7.75 21.66 -5.84
CA ALA A 211 7.12 21.04 -7.02
C ALA A 211 8.07 21.03 -8.22
N ASP A 212 8.71 22.16 -8.55
CA ASP A 212 9.58 22.28 -9.72
C ASP A 212 10.89 21.48 -9.56
N VAL A 213 11.45 21.43 -8.35
CA VAL A 213 12.76 20.79 -8.09
C VAL A 213 12.62 19.29 -7.84
N PHE A 214 11.60 18.86 -7.11
CA PHE A 214 11.46 17.49 -6.63
C PHE A 214 10.23 16.76 -7.17
N GLY A 215 9.35 17.46 -7.90
CA GLY A 215 8.11 16.88 -8.42
C GLY A 215 7.06 16.59 -7.34
N TRP A 216 7.13 17.25 -6.18
CA TRP A 216 6.15 17.05 -5.12
C TRP A 216 4.74 17.48 -5.55
N GLU A 217 3.75 16.70 -5.16
CA GLU A 217 2.34 17.05 -5.36
C GLU A 217 1.95 18.11 -4.35
N ILE A 218 1.33 19.21 -4.81
CA ILE A 218 0.96 20.34 -3.96
C ILE A 218 -0.55 20.50 -3.95
N GLU A 219 -1.13 20.67 -2.76
CA GLU A 219 -2.54 20.99 -2.55
C GLU A 219 -2.64 22.32 -1.78
N SER A 220 -3.50 23.25 -2.18
CA SER A 220 -3.56 24.59 -1.56
C SER A 220 -4.88 24.80 -0.83
N TRP A 221 -4.79 25.31 0.41
CA TRP A 221 -5.93 25.64 1.26
C TRP A 221 -5.79 27.07 1.82
N GLY A 222 -5.90 28.06 0.94
CA GLY A 222 -5.66 29.46 1.28
C GLY A 222 -4.18 29.75 1.52
N ASP A 223 -3.84 30.30 2.68
CA ASP A 223 -2.45 30.68 3.02
C ASP A 223 -1.54 29.49 3.35
N TYR A 224 -2.10 28.29 3.43
CA TYR A 224 -1.38 27.04 3.68
C TYR A 224 -1.37 26.18 2.40
N CYS A 225 -0.21 25.60 2.08
CA CYS A 225 -0.08 24.63 1.00
C CYS A 225 0.38 23.29 1.58
N GLY A 226 -0.35 22.20 1.36
CA GLY A 226 0.13 20.85 1.61
C GLY A 226 1.05 20.35 0.52
N PHE A 227 1.85 19.37 0.87
CA PHE A 227 2.59 18.57 -0.09
C PHE A 227 2.51 17.08 0.20
N ARG A 228 2.68 16.28 -0.85
CA ARG A 228 3.01 14.85 -0.76
C ARG A 228 4.28 14.61 -1.56
N THR A 229 5.25 13.93 -0.96
CA THR A 229 6.50 13.62 -1.66
C THR A 229 6.33 12.48 -2.66
N GLY A 230 5.35 11.58 -2.45
CA GLY A 230 5.00 10.47 -3.33
C GLY A 230 3.80 9.67 -2.80
N PRO A 231 3.36 8.62 -3.52
CA PRO A 231 2.25 7.77 -3.08
C PRO A 231 2.64 6.95 -1.85
N LYS A 232 1.67 6.60 -1.01
CA LYS A 232 1.90 5.78 0.20
C LYS A 232 2.46 4.38 -0.10
N THR A 233 2.33 3.93 -1.34
CA THR A 233 2.84 2.66 -1.84
C THR A 233 4.29 2.73 -2.35
N ALA A 234 4.95 3.89 -2.28
CA ALA A 234 6.31 4.04 -2.77
C ALA A 234 7.33 3.22 -1.95
N ASP A 235 8.11 2.37 -2.62
CA ASP A 235 9.18 1.55 -2.03
C ASP A 235 10.27 2.38 -1.32
N TRP A 236 10.43 3.65 -1.69
CA TRP A 236 11.38 4.60 -1.12
C TRP A 236 10.79 5.44 0.04
N GLY A 237 9.55 5.15 0.44
CA GLY A 237 8.80 5.87 1.47
C GLY A 237 8.03 7.08 0.93
N TRP A 238 7.11 7.59 1.72
CA TRP A 238 6.42 8.84 1.44
C TRP A 238 6.45 9.73 2.69
N LEU A 239 6.23 11.02 2.49
CA LEU A 239 6.04 11.97 3.56
C LEU A 239 5.02 13.01 3.12
N ASP A 240 4.06 13.25 3.99
CA ASP A 240 3.09 14.32 3.82
C ASP A 240 3.53 15.52 4.67
N GLY A 241 3.15 16.71 4.25
CA GLY A 241 3.57 17.91 4.96
C GLY A 241 2.85 19.17 4.51
N GLY A 242 3.33 20.28 5.05
CA GLY A 242 2.76 21.60 4.92
C GLY A 242 3.79 22.68 4.71
N PHE A 243 3.38 23.74 4.03
CA PHE A 243 4.03 25.03 4.06
C PHE A 243 3.23 25.92 5.01
N THR A 244 3.73 26.09 6.23
CA THR A 244 3.07 26.95 7.23
C THR A 244 3.52 28.40 7.06
N PRO A 245 2.57 29.36 6.97
CA PRO A 245 2.91 30.78 6.96
C PRO A 245 3.58 31.17 8.29
N LEU A 246 4.65 31.96 8.21
CA LEU A 246 5.31 32.44 9.41
C LEU A 246 4.37 33.35 10.23
N PRO A 247 4.28 33.17 11.56
CA PRO A 247 3.68 34.18 12.42
C PRO A 247 4.42 35.50 12.23
N ALA A 248 3.68 36.61 12.15
CA ALA A 248 4.23 37.96 11.99
C ALA A 248 5.25 38.34 13.08
N GLU A 249 5.19 37.67 14.24
CA GLU A 249 6.06 37.87 15.41
C GLU A 249 7.11 36.77 15.61
N SER A 250 7.42 35.98 14.59
CA SER A 250 8.49 34.98 14.66
C SER A 250 9.86 35.66 14.90
N LYS A 251 10.21 35.82 16.17
CA LYS A 251 11.49 36.37 16.63
C LYS A 251 12.56 35.29 16.61
N SER A 252 13.78 35.71 16.28
CA SER A 252 14.99 34.91 16.48
C SER A 252 15.07 34.41 17.93
N ILE A 253 15.34 33.13 18.12
CA ILE A 253 15.75 32.59 19.42
C ILE A 253 17.24 32.94 19.61
N PRO A 254 17.67 33.47 20.77
CA PRO A 254 19.10 33.70 21.05
C PRO A 254 19.90 32.39 21.00
N ASP A 255 21.16 32.45 20.57
CA ASP A 255 22.10 31.33 20.28
C ASP A 255 21.79 30.43 19.07
N HIS A 256 20.60 30.58 18.45
CA HIS A 256 20.31 30.05 17.11
C HIS A 256 20.00 31.21 16.17
N ALA A 257 21.06 31.86 15.66
CA ALA A 257 20.91 32.86 14.61
C ALA A 257 20.35 32.18 13.35
N THR A 258 19.03 32.26 13.18
CA THR A 258 18.20 31.80 12.05
C THR A 258 18.13 30.29 11.82
N THR A 259 16.95 29.70 12.01
CA THR A 259 16.48 28.72 11.01
C THR A 259 14.96 28.67 10.91
N PHE A 260 14.50 28.72 9.66
CA PHE A 260 13.27 28.10 9.20
C PHE A 260 13.40 26.60 9.44
N ALA A 261 13.26 26.17 10.70
CA ALA A 261 13.44 24.77 11.04
C ALA A 261 12.20 24.00 10.56
N TYR A 262 12.45 23.00 9.73
CA TYR A 262 11.46 21.98 9.44
C TYR A 262 10.95 21.43 10.78
N THR A 263 9.63 21.45 10.96
CA THR A 263 9.02 21.02 12.22
C THR A 263 8.38 19.66 11.99
N PRO A 264 9.00 18.58 12.49
CA PRO A 264 8.43 17.25 12.38
C PRO A 264 7.26 17.05 13.34
N TYR A 265 6.30 16.24 12.90
CA TYR A 265 5.23 15.69 13.71
C TYR A 265 5.49 14.19 13.86
N ILE A 266 5.39 13.71 15.09
CA ILE A 266 5.59 12.32 15.46
C ILE A 266 4.26 11.79 15.94
N GLU A 267 3.77 10.72 15.31
CA GLU A 267 2.55 10.05 15.74
C GLU A 267 2.72 9.58 17.19
N ALA A 268 1.77 9.89 18.06
CA ALA A 268 1.84 9.61 19.50
C ALA A 268 0.45 9.44 20.07
N HIS A 269 0.07 8.20 20.43
CA HIS A 269 -1.24 7.90 20.99
C HIS A 269 -1.10 6.94 22.19
N PRO A 270 -1.70 7.25 23.36
CA PRO A 270 -2.29 8.56 23.71
C PRO A 270 -1.19 9.63 23.87
N ILE A 271 -1.51 10.90 23.57
CA ILE A 271 -0.52 12.00 23.56
C ILE A 271 0.04 12.27 24.96
N GLU A 272 -0.82 12.18 25.97
CA GLU A 272 -0.51 12.47 27.37
C GLU A 272 0.61 11.56 27.90
N GLU A 273 0.56 10.28 27.54
CA GLU A 273 1.63 9.34 27.89
C GLU A 273 2.97 9.74 27.28
N HIS A 274 2.94 10.32 26.08
CA HIS A 274 4.16 10.75 25.39
C HIS A 274 4.65 12.09 25.93
N GLU A 275 3.76 13.01 26.30
CA GLU A 275 4.11 14.24 27.03
C GLU A 275 4.86 13.92 28.34
N GLU A 276 4.38 12.94 29.10
CA GLU A 276 5.06 12.50 30.32
C GLU A 276 6.41 11.84 30.03
N LYS A 277 6.52 11.02 28.96
CA LYS A 277 7.81 10.47 28.51
C LYS A 277 8.80 11.55 28.10
N VAL A 278 8.36 12.61 27.40
CA VAL A 278 9.20 13.75 27.00
C VAL A 278 9.77 14.42 28.24
N LYS A 279 8.91 14.74 29.23
CA LYS A 279 9.36 15.35 30.49
C LYS A 279 10.33 14.43 31.25
N ALA A 280 10.00 13.14 31.36
CA ALA A 280 10.82 12.16 32.06
C ALA A 280 12.21 11.97 31.42
N ALA A 281 12.31 12.15 30.11
CA ALA A 281 13.57 12.07 29.36
C ALA A 281 14.38 13.39 29.36
N GLY A 282 13.92 14.45 30.03
CA GLY A 282 14.59 15.74 30.11
C GLY A 282 14.21 16.74 29.01
N GLY A 283 13.25 16.40 28.15
CA GLY A 283 12.64 17.32 27.20
C GLY A 283 11.62 18.26 27.87
N LYS A 284 11.02 19.15 27.06
CA LYS A 284 10.03 20.12 27.53
C LYS A 284 8.77 20.05 26.69
N VAL A 285 7.61 20.09 27.33
CA VAL A 285 6.32 20.32 26.64
C VAL A 285 6.09 21.83 26.62
N LEU A 286 6.20 22.46 25.45
CA LEU A 286 6.00 23.91 25.25
C LEU A 286 4.53 24.29 25.26
N LYS A 287 3.71 23.49 24.57
CA LYS A 287 2.26 23.62 24.56
C LYS A 287 1.67 22.24 24.77
N ALA A 288 0.98 22.07 25.90
CA ALA A 288 0.31 20.82 26.22
C ALA A 288 -0.77 20.48 25.20
N LYS A 289 -1.21 19.22 25.18
CA LYS A 289 -2.19 18.72 24.20
C LYS A 289 -3.34 19.70 23.93
N TYR A 290 -3.65 19.90 22.65
CA TYR A 290 -4.81 20.66 22.20
C TYR A 290 -5.37 20.02 20.94
N SER A 291 -6.68 20.11 20.78
CA SER A 291 -7.39 19.54 19.64
C SER A 291 -7.66 20.60 18.59
N GLU A 292 -7.48 20.21 17.34
CA GLU A 292 -7.89 20.92 16.14
C GLU A 292 -8.73 20.00 15.26
N TRP A 293 -9.31 20.55 14.20
CA TRP A 293 -10.13 19.77 13.27
C TRP A 293 -9.35 18.65 12.54
N TRP A 294 -8.04 18.80 12.42
CA TRP A 294 -7.13 17.85 11.77
C TRP A 294 -6.41 16.90 12.74
N GLY A 295 -6.65 17.01 14.05
CA GLY A 295 -6.16 16.06 15.05
C GLY A 295 -5.84 16.70 16.39
N THR A 296 -5.36 15.89 17.33
CA THR A 296 -4.82 16.37 18.61
C THR A 296 -3.31 16.49 18.50
N VAL A 297 -2.75 17.56 19.04
CA VAL A 297 -1.32 17.82 19.01
C VAL A 297 -0.78 18.37 20.32
N ALA A 298 0.50 18.13 20.59
CA ALA A 298 1.27 18.81 21.63
C ALA A 298 2.61 19.27 21.07
N GLU A 299 3.10 20.43 21.51
CA GLU A 299 4.37 21.01 21.08
C GLU A 299 5.46 20.71 22.10
N CYS A 300 6.59 20.18 21.65
CA CYS A 300 7.68 19.73 22.52
C CYS A 300 9.06 20.24 22.05
N LEU A 301 10.01 20.25 22.99
CA LEU A 301 11.45 20.32 22.74
C LEU A 301 12.12 19.05 23.25
N ASP A 302 13.14 18.57 22.53
CA ASP A 302 14.08 17.57 23.05
C ASP A 302 15.14 18.20 23.98
N THR A 303 16.15 17.41 24.37
CA THR A 303 17.24 17.86 25.24
C THR A 303 18.21 18.83 24.56
N GLU A 304 18.21 18.90 23.24
CA GLU A 304 19.05 19.79 22.42
C GLU A 304 18.32 21.08 22.02
N GLY A 305 17.02 21.19 22.33
CA GLY A 305 16.19 22.32 21.95
C GLY A 305 15.58 22.21 20.55
N ASN A 306 15.59 21.03 19.93
CA ASN A 306 14.90 20.80 18.67
C ASN A 306 13.39 20.73 18.91
N ARG A 307 12.63 21.49 18.11
CA ARG A 307 11.17 21.54 18.18
C ARG A 307 10.55 20.40 17.39
N PHE A 308 9.59 19.71 18.01
CA PHE A 308 8.76 18.69 17.34
C PHE A 308 7.35 18.69 17.92
N PHE A 309 6.42 18.09 17.18
CA PHE A 309 5.02 17.96 17.59
C PHE A 309 4.69 16.50 17.83
N LEU A 310 3.98 16.21 18.91
CA LEU A 310 3.24 14.96 19.08
C LEU A 310 1.92 15.10 18.35
N TYR A 311 1.46 14.05 17.65
CA TYR A 311 0.24 14.09 16.86
C TYR A 311 -0.59 12.81 17.00
N THR A 312 -1.91 12.97 17.08
CA THR A 312 -2.90 11.89 16.95
C THR A 312 -3.99 12.35 15.99
N GLU A 313 -4.33 11.49 15.02
CA GLU A 313 -5.44 11.74 14.09
C GLU A 313 -6.79 11.89 14.83
N PRO A 314 -7.75 12.67 14.29
CA PRO A 314 -9.07 12.82 14.90
C PRO A 314 -9.76 11.48 15.14
N GLY A 315 -10.36 11.32 16.33
CA GLY A 315 -11.20 10.17 16.66
C GLY A 315 -10.46 8.88 17.03
N LYS A 316 -9.13 8.93 17.20
CA LYS A 316 -8.35 7.86 17.81
C LYS A 316 -8.15 8.09 19.30
#